data_AF-A0A6V8HLL1-F1
#
_entry.id   AF-A0A6V8HLL1-F1
#
_cell.length_a   1.000
_cell.length_b   1.000
_cell.length_c   1.000
_cell.angle_alpha   90.00
_cell.angle_beta   90.00
_cell.angle_gamma   90.00
#
_symmetry.space_group_name_H-M   'P 1'
#
loop_
_entity.id
_entity.type
_entity.pdbx_description
1 polymer ?
#
loop_
_entity_poly.entity_id
_entity_poly.type
_entity_poly.pdbx_seq_one_letter_code
_entity_poly.pdbx_strand_id
1 'polypeptide(L)'
;MRQAVNELVIILMEDHELEKLFMVARNDKRISPDRFARNFKRLLKLFAQDLKEEIREAADLELARFVSSKAGLVAAVVRQKLETPRGNVKEPQIEDGPLDKEIMDVSTDDEAPEEEAKNQHFTALVAHGRTFIEESAAFRELRKNFGNFLKPQSEQNIRHESTVEKIPAERIGTSLLYSMERKSYTNGPSAN
;
A
#
# COMPACT_ATOMS: atom_id res chain seq x y z
N MET A 1 -20.11 -13.51 -3.61
CA MET A 1 -18.78 -12.84 -3.76
C MET A 1 -17.67 -13.32 -2.81
N ARG A 2 -17.98 -14.11 -1.78
CA ARG A 2 -17.03 -14.53 -0.73
C ARG A 2 -15.92 -15.46 -1.24
N GLN A 3 -16.23 -16.36 -2.16
CA GLN A 3 -15.28 -17.37 -2.65
C GLN A 3 -14.14 -16.75 -3.45
N ALA A 4 -14.44 -15.80 -4.35
CA ALA A 4 -13.41 -15.11 -5.14
C ALA A 4 -12.42 -14.32 -4.25
N VAL A 5 -12.91 -13.76 -3.14
CA VAL A 5 -12.05 -13.09 -2.15
C VAL A 5 -11.15 -14.10 -1.46
N ASN A 6 -11.70 -15.27 -1.08
CA ASN A 6 -10.91 -16.33 -0.46
C ASN A 6 -9.82 -16.85 -1.40
N GLU A 7 -10.12 -17.00 -2.70
CA GLU A 7 -9.13 -17.39 -3.71
C GLU A 7 -7.98 -16.39 -3.80
N LEU A 8 -8.30 -15.09 -3.85
CA LEU A 8 -7.28 -14.05 -3.83
C LEU A 8 -6.45 -14.08 -2.54
N VAL A 9 -7.08 -14.30 -1.39
CA VAL A 9 -6.38 -14.45 -0.11
C VAL A 9 -5.44 -15.67 -0.12
N ILE A 10 -5.86 -16.79 -0.73
CA ILE A 10 -5.02 -17.98 -0.88
C ILE A 10 -3.76 -17.63 -1.68
N ILE A 11 -3.90 -16.99 -2.84
CA ILE A 11 -2.76 -16.54 -3.66
C ILE A 11 -1.80 -15.67 -2.84
N LEU A 12 -2.32 -14.70 -2.08
CA LEU A 12 -1.49 -13.82 -1.25
C LEU A 12 -0.76 -14.56 -0.12
N MET A 13 -1.40 -15.56 0.50
CA MET A 13 -0.84 -16.27 1.67
C MET A 13 0.05 -17.45 1.30
N GLU A 14 -0.11 -18.03 0.11
CA GLU A 14 0.75 -19.09 -0.42
C GLU A 14 2.06 -18.54 -1.00
N ASP A 15 2.12 -17.24 -1.33
CA ASP A 15 3.36 -16.60 -1.73
C ASP A 15 4.38 -16.61 -0.59
N HIS A 16 5.50 -17.29 -0.81
CA HIS A 16 6.53 -17.50 0.22
C HIS A 16 7.19 -16.20 0.72
N GLU A 17 7.30 -15.16 -0.12
CA GLU A 17 7.83 -13.88 0.32
C GLU A 17 6.82 -13.11 1.18
N LEU A 18 5.55 -13.04 0.77
CA LEU A 18 4.48 -12.46 1.56
C LEU A 18 4.23 -13.24 2.86
N GLU A 19 4.30 -14.58 2.86
CA GLU A 19 4.14 -15.40 4.07
C GLU A 19 5.12 -14.96 5.16
N LYS A 20 6.40 -14.77 4.80
CA LYS A 20 7.42 -14.26 5.73
C LYS A 20 7.06 -12.89 6.27
N LEU A 21 6.62 -11.98 5.41
CA LEU A 21 6.22 -10.63 5.80
C LEU A 21 4.99 -10.64 6.71
N PHE A 22 4.02 -11.52 6.45
CA PHE A 22 2.86 -11.72 7.32
C PHE A 22 3.26 -12.22 8.71
N MET A 23 4.23 -13.14 8.79
CA MET A 23 4.76 -13.60 10.08
C MET A 23 5.49 -12.48 10.84
N VAL A 24 6.25 -11.63 10.14
CA VAL A 24 6.86 -10.43 10.75
C VAL A 24 5.78 -9.48 11.25
N ALA A 25 4.78 -9.16 10.43
CA ALA A 25 3.69 -8.25 10.78
C ALA A 25 2.90 -8.75 12.00
N ARG A 26 2.63 -10.06 12.07
CA ARG A 26 1.94 -10.71 13.20
C ARG A 26 2.72 -10.58 14.51
N ASN A 27 4.04 -10.69 14.46
CA ASN A 27 4.89 -10.68 15.65
C ASN A 27 5.33 -9.26 16.06
N ASP A 28 5.12 -8.25 15.22
CA ASP A 28 5.50 -6.88 15.49
C ASP A 28 4.48 -6.15 16.37
N LYS A 29 4.83 -6.02 17.66
CA LYS A 29 4.01 -5.32 18.67
C LYS A 29 3.75 -3.84 18.37
N ARG A 30 4.48 -3.23 17.43
CA ARG A 30 4.29 -1.82 17.00
C ARG A 30 3.15 -1.66 16.00
N ILE A 31 2.63 -2.76 15.47
CA ILE A 31 1.59 -2.76 14.44
C ILE A 31 0.30 -3.29 15.07
N SER A 32 -0.67 -2.40 15.29
CA SER A 32 -2.00 -2.84 15.69
C SER A 32 -2.71 -3.54 14.51
N PRO A 33 -3.65 -4.46 14.78
CA PRO A 33 -4.40 -5.13 13.72
C PRO A 33 -5.11 -4.19 12.75
N ASP A 34 -5.64 -3.07 13.26
CA ASP A 34 -6.29 -2.05 12.41
C ASP A 34 -5.28 -1.27 11.57
N ARG A 35 -4.09 -1.00 12.11
CA ARG A 35 -3.01 -0.34 11.37
C ARG A 35 -2.55 -1.25 10.22
N PHE A 36 -2.42 -2.55 10.48
CA PHE A 36 -2.16 -3.56 9.46
C PHE A 36 -3.25 -3.54 8.38
N ALA A 37 -4.53 -3.72 8.74
CA ALA A 37 -5.62 -3.80 7.76
C ALA A 37 -5.75 -2.54 6.90
N ARG A 38 -5.63 -1.34 7.50
CA ARG A 38 -5.65 -0.07 6.75
C ARG A 38 -4.48 0.06 5.79
N ASN A 39 -3.28 -0.30 6.23
CA ASN A 39 -2.10 -0.23 5.37
C ASN A 39 -2.19 -1.26 4.23
N PHE A 40 -2.52 -2.50 4.56
CA PHE A 40 -2.63 -3.57 3.59
C PHE A 40 -3.73 -3.30 2.54
N LYS A 41 -4.88 -2.74 2.95
CA LYS A 41 -5.90 -2.22 2.02
C LYS A 41 -5.33 -1.19 1.03
N ARG A 42 -4.49 -0.26 1.49
CA ARG A 42 -3.85 0.74 0.63
C ARG A 42 -2.86 0.09 -0.33
N LEU A 43 -2.08 -0.87 0.15
CA LEU A 43 -1.15 -1.64 -0.67
C LEU A 43 -1.87 -2.44 -1.76
N LEU A 44 -2.99 -3.10 -1.43
CA LEU A 44 -3.81 -3.82 -2.41
C LEU A 44 -4.42 -2.90 -3.47
N LYS A 45 -4.81 -1.67 -3.09
CA LYS A 45 -5.29 -0.67 -4.06
C LYS A 45 -4.18 -0.21 -5.00
N LEU A 46 -2.97 0.01 -4.47
CA LEU A 46 -1.80 0.36 -5.28
C LEU A 46 -1.42 -0.79 -6.21
N PHE A 47 -1.35 -2.01 -5.67
CA PHE A 47 -1.14 -3.23 -6.46
C PHE A 47 -2.14 -3.36 -7.60
N ALA A 48 -3.43 -3.11 -7.35
CA ALA A 48 -4.45 -3.13 -8.39
C ALA A 48 -4.31 -2.00 -9.44
N GLN A 49 -3.66 -0.89 -9.08
CA GLN A 49 -3.32 0.16 -10.03
C GLN A 49 -2.12 -0.26 -10.87
N ASP A 50 -1.07 -0.78 -10.25
CA ASP A 50 0.13 -1.26 -10.94
C ASP A 50 -0.20 -2.42 -11.89
N LEU A 51 -1.07 -3.35 -11.47
CA LEU A 51 -1.58 -4.40 -12.35
C LEU A 51 -2.24 -3.85 -13.62
N LYS A 52 -2.90 -2.69 -13.53
CA LYS A 52 -3.57 -2.11 -14.71
C LYS A 52 -2.60 -1.64 -15.78
N GLU A 53 -1.40 -1.26 -15.39
CA GLU A 53 -0.34 -0.86 -16.31
C GLU A 53 0.28 -2.06 -17.05
N GLU A 54 0.05 -3.29 -16.55
CA GLU A 54 0.59 -4.54 -17.13
C GLU A 54 -0.44 -5.33 -17.96
N ILE A 55 -1.69 -4.85 -18.04
CA ILE A 55 -2.81 -5.55 -18.70
C ILE A 55 -2.52 -5.79 -20.18
N ARG A 56 -2.82 -7.01 -20.63
CA ARG A 56 -2.86 -7.36 -22.05
C ARG A 56 -4.24 -7.84 -22.48
N GLU A 57 -5.01 -8.42 -21.56
CA GLU A 57 -6.31 -9.01 -21.85
C GLU A 57 -7.44 -8.35 -21.05
N ALA A 58 -8.67 -8.40 -21.56
CA ALA A 58 -9.82 -7.83 -20.88
C ALA A 58 -10.10 -8.51 -19.53
N ALA A 59 -9.78 -9.81 -19.41
CA ALA A 59 -9.88 -10.57 -18.17
C ALA A 59 -8.94 -10.02 -17.08
N ASP A 60 -7.71 -9.63 -17.45
CA ASP A 60 -6.74 -9.03 -16.52
C ASP A 60 -7.25 -7.68 -15.98
N LEU A 61 -7.93 -6.90 -16.84
CA LEU A 61 -8.56 -5.64 -16.42
C LEU A 61 -9.67 -5.87 -15.40
N GLU A 62 -10.51 -6.88 -15.65
CA GLU A 62 -11.57 -7.27 -14.73
C GLU A 62 -11.00 -7.73 -13.40
N LEU A 63 -9.92 -8.51 -13.42
CA LEU A 63 -9.21 -8.97 -12.24
C LEU A 63 -8.62 -7.80 -11.44
N ALA A 64 -7.94 -6.86 -12.09
CA ALA A 64 -7.38 -5.69 -11.42
C ALA A 64 -8.48 -4.81 -10.80
N ARG A 65 -9.63 -4.67 -11.46
CA ARG A 65 -10.82 -4.00 -10.90
C ARG A 65 -11.37 -4.75 -9.69
N PHE A 66 -11.45 -6.08 -9.77
CA PHE A 66 -11.87 -6.93 -8.67
C PHE A 66 -10.99 -6.70 -7.44
N VAL A 67 -9.66 -6.82 -7.57
CA VAL A 67 -8.69 -6.58 -6.49
C VAL A 67 -8.89 -5.20 -5.86
N SER A 68 -9.00 -4.15 -6.69
CA SER A 68 -9.20 -2.78 -6.21
C SER A 68 -10.50 -2.62 -5.39
N SER A 69 -11.60 -3.18 -5.90
CA SER A 69 -12.92 -3.08 -5.27
C SER A 69 -13.01 -3.88 -3.97
N LYS A 70 -12.31 -5.02 -3.88
CA LYS A 70 -12.35 -5.93 -2.73
C LYS A 70 -11.17 -5.78 -1.76
N ALA A 71 -10.26 -4.84 -2.02
CA ALA A 71 -9.07 -4.60 -1.19
C ALA A 71 -9.35 -4.49 0.31
N GLY A 72 -10.47 -3.85 0.71
CA GLY A 72 -10.85 -3.74 2.12
C GLY A 72 -11.22 -5.08 2.75
N LEU A 73 -12.03 -5.88 2.03
CA LEU A 73 -12.49 -7.18 2.50
C LEU A 73 -11.33 -8.19 2.53
N VAL A 74 -10.49 -8.21 1.50
CA VAL A 74 -9.27 -9.02 1.47
C VAL A 74 -8.36 -8.70 2.67
N ALA A 75 -8.13 -7.41 2.96
CA ALA A 75 -7.31 -7.01 4.10
C ALA A 75 -7.89 -7.45 5.46
N ALA A 76 -9.21 -7.39 5.62
CA ALA A 76 -9.88 -7.87 6.82
C ALA A 76 -9.75 -9.39 7.00
N VAL A 77 -9.94 -10.17 5.91
CA VAL A 77 -9.79 -11.63 5.94
C VAL A 77 -8.35 -12.04 6.23
N VAL A 78 -7.37 -11.38 5.60
CA VAL A 78 -5.94 -11.63 5.90
C VAL A 78 -5.66 -11.35 7.38
N ARG A 79 -6.11 -10.20 7.92
CA ARG A 79 -5.95 -9.89 9.36
C ARG A 79 -6.50 -11.00 10.24
N GLN A 80 -7.74 -11.45 9.99
CA GLN A 80 -8.38 -12.53 10.76
C GLN A 80 -7.57 -13.83 10.70
N LYS A 81 -7.02 -14.19 9.53
CA LYS A 81 -6.16 -15.36 9.36
C LYS A 81 -4.82 -15.24 10.10
N LEU A 82 -4.30 -14.03 10.31
CA LEU A 82 -3.08 -13.80 11.11
C LEU A 82 -3.32 -13.92 12.62
N GLU A 83 -4.52 -13.54 13.09
CA GLU A 83 -4.91 -13.61 14.50
C GLU A 83 -5.23 -15.04 14.93
N THR A 84 -5.78 -15.86 14.03
CA THR A 84 -6.19 -17.24 14.32
C THR A 84 -4.96 -18.18 14.44
N PRO A 85 -4.76 -18.90 15.56
CA PRO A 85 -3.71 -19.91 15.67
C PRO A 85 -3.94 -21.04 14.65
N ARG A 86 -2.87 -21.45 13.93
CA ARG A 86 -2.90 -22.62 13.03
C ARG A 86 -3.27 -23.85 13.87
N GLY A 87 -4.53 -24.27 13.82
CA GLY A 87 -5.07 -25.38 14.63
C GLY A 87 -6.57 -25.29 14.91
N ASN A 88 -7.14 -24.09 14.92
CA ASN A 88 -8.59 -23.86 15.03
C ASN A 88 -9.12 -23.22 13.74
N VAL A 89 -9.02 -23.93 12.60
CA VAL A 89 -9.68 -23.48 11.37
C VAL A 89 -11.14 -23.90 11.44
N LYS A 90 -11.95 -23.13 12.19
CA LYS A 90 -13.31 -22.92 11.71
C LYS A 90 -13.18 -21.91 10.57
N GLU A 91 -13.74 -22.26 9.42
CA GLU A 91 -13.89 -21.35 8.28
C GLU A 91 -14.29 -19.95 8.81
N PRO A 92 -13.60 -18.86 8.42
CA PRO A 92 -13.76 -17.56 9.05
C PRO A 92 -15.24 -17.17 9.07
N GLN A 93 -15.86 -17.28 10.24
CA GLN A 93 -17.15 -16.67 10.48
C GLN A 93 -16.89 -15.18 10.54
N ILE A 94 -17.32 -14.49 9.50
CA ILE A 94 -17.37 -13.03 9.47
C ILE A 94 -18.48 -12.68 10.46
N GLU A 95 -18.16 -12.60 11.76
CA GLU A 95 -19.14 -12.22 12.79
C GLU A 95 -19.43 -10.72 12.72
N ASP A 96 -20.72 -10.38 12.84
CA ASP A 96 -21.34 -9.05 12.80
C ASP A 96 -20.88 -8.12 13.94
N GLY A 97 -19.60 -7.78 13.99
CA GLY A 97 -19.04 -6.75 14.85
C GLY A 97 -19.00 -5.38 14.16
N PRO A 98 -19.15 -4.26 14.89
CA PRO A 98 -19.32 -2.94 14.31
C PRO A 98 -18.00 -2.43 13.71
N LEU A 99 -17.76 -2.76 12.45
CA LEU A 99 -16.72 -2.16 11.61
C LEU A 99 -17.44 -1.35 10.53
N ASP A 100 -17.36 -0.02 10.68
CA ASP A 100 -17.65 1.06 9.74
C ASP A 100 -18.69 0.79 8.62
N LYS A 101 -19.79 1.56 8.71
CA LYS A 101 -21.05 1.63 7.95
C LYS A 101 -20.96 1.70 6.40
N GLU A 102 -20.08 0.95 5.76
CA GLU A 102 -19.90 0.94 4.30
C GLU A 102 -19.79 -0.49 3.75
N ILE A 103 -20.36 -1.47 4.47
CA ILE A 103 -20.64 -2.79 3.92
C ILE A 103 -22.17 -2.91 3.88
N MET A 104 -22.67 -2.67 2.68
CA MET A 104 -24.05 -2.86 2.27
C MET A 104 -24.52 -4.27 2.66
N ASP A 105 -25.56 -4.30 3.49
CA ASP A 105 -26.62 -5.31 3.58
C ASP A 105 -26.24 -6.74 3.19
N VAL A 106 -25.99 -7.59 4.20
CA VAL A 106 -26.05 -9.06 4.03
C VAL A 106 -27.26 -9.56 4.80
N SER A 107 -28.44 -9.36 4.21
CA SER A 107 -29.61 -10.18 4.51
C SER A 107 -29.25 -11.65 4.24
N THR A 108 -29.40 -12.48 5.26
CA THR A 108 -29.32 -13.93 5.15
C THR A 108 -30.71 -14.41 4.72
N ASP A 109 -31.03 -14.32 3.43
CA ASP A 109 -32.22 -14.94 2.83
C ASP A 109 -32.09 -14.87 1.29
N ASP A 110 -32.12 -16.02 0.61
CA ASP A 110 -32.03 -16.17 -0.86
C ASP A 110 -30.90 -15.37 -1.56
N GLU A 111 -29.68 -15.92 -1.66
CA GLU A 111 -28.75 -15.44 -2.70
C GLU A 111 -29.38 -15.78 -4.06
N ALA A 112 -29.95 -14.78 -4.72
CA ALA A 112 -30.56 -14.94 -6.04
C ALA A 112 -29.55 -15.61 -7.01
N PRO A 113 -30.01 -16.47 -7.95
CA PRO A 113 -29.15 -17.22 -8.86
C PRO A 113 -28.10 -16.37 -9.61
N GLU A 114 -28.40 -15.08 -9.81
CA GLU A 114 -27.51 -14.12 -10.46
C GLU A 114 -26.27 -13.75 -9.61
N GLU A 115 -26.40 -13.65 -8.29
CA GLU A 115 -25.28 -13.31 -7.40
C GLU A 115 -24.34 -14.52 -7.20
N GLU A 116 -24.90 -15.73 -7.16
CA GLU A 116 -24.13 -16.97 -7.16
C GLU A 116 -23.33 -17.13 -8.46
N ALA A 117 -23.96 -16.88 -9.62
CA ALA A 117 -23.29 -16.93 -10.92
C ALA A 117 -22.15 -15.91 -11.02
N LYS A 118 -22.36 -14.67 -10.56
CA LYS A 118 -21.29 -13.65 -10.48
C LYS A 118 -20.15 -14.10 -9.58
N ASN A 119 -20.47 -14.68 -8.43
CA ASN A 119 -19.45 -15.18 -7.50
C ASN A 119 -18.60 -16.28 -8.14
N GLN A 120 -19.21 -17.23 -8.85
CA GLN A 120 -18.50 -18.29 -9.57
C GLN A 120 -17.61 -17.72 -10.68
N HIS A 121 -18.12 -16.75 -11.45
CA HIS A 121 -17.34 -16.04 -12.48
C HIS A 121 -16.08 -15.40 -11.90
N PHE A 122 -16.20 -14.62 -10.82
CA PHE A 122 -15.04 -13.98 -10.20
C PHE A 122 -14.08 -14.99 -9.55
N THR A 123 -14.59 -16.10 -8.99
CA THR A 123 -13.72 -17.17 -8.48
C THR A 123 -12.88 -17.76 -9.60
N ALA A 124 -13.51 -18.09 -10.74
CA ALA A 124 -12.81 -18.61 -11.92
C ALA A 124 -11.82 -17.59 -12.48
N LEU A 125 -12.21 -16.31 -12.54
CA LEU A 125 -11.35 -15.21 -12.98
C LEU A 125 -10.09 -15.08 -12.13
N VAL A 126 -10.22 -15.12 -10.80
CA VAL A 126 -9.07 -15.02 -9.88
C VAL A 126 -8.19 -16.25 -9.99
N ALA A 127 -8.78 -17.45 -10.07
CA ALA A 127 -8.02 -18.70 -10.22
C ALA A 127 -7.24 -18.73 -11.55
N HIS A 128 -7.85 -18.30 -12.65
CA HIS A 128 -7.21 -18.24 -13.97
C HIS A 128 -6.12 -17.16 -14.01
N GLY A 129 -6.39 -15.99 -13.42
CA GLY A 129 -5.46 -14.87 -13.35
C GLY A 129 -4.32 -15.05 -12.34
N ARG A 130 -4.22 -16.21 -11.68
CA ARG A 130 -3.18 -16.49 -10.67
C ARG A 130 -1.77 -16.33 -11.24
N THR A 131 -1.47 -16.93 -12.38
CA THR A 131 -0.15 -16.82 -13.02
C THR A 131 0.17 -15.37 -13.39
N PHE A 132 -0.80 -14.65 -13.95
CA PHE A 132 -0.64 -13.22 -14.24
C PHE A 132 -0.31 -12.41 -12.98
N ILE A 133 -1.02 -12.65 -11.87
CA ILE A 133 -0.72 -12.02 -10.58
C ILE A 133 0.70 -12.37 -10.13
N GLU A 134 1.04 -13.64 -10.04
CA GLU A 134 2.29 -14.11 -9.44
C GLU A 134 3.54 -13.67 -10.23
N GLU A 135 3.43 -13.58 -11.55
CA GLU A 135 4.52 -13.19 -12.45
C GLU A 135 4.64 -11.67 -12.66
N SER A 136 3.60 -10.91 -12.31
CA SER A 136 3.56 -9.45 -12.52
C SER A 136 4.67 -8.69 -11.78
N ALA A 137 5.11 -7.57 -12.36
CA ALA A 137 5.99 -6.64 -11.66
C ALA A 137 5.27 -5.97 -10.47
N ALA A 138 3.97 -5.73 -10.61
CA ALA A 138 3.08 -5.22 -9.58
C ALA A 138 3.11 -6.08 -8.31
N PHE A 139 3.13 -7.41 -8.45
CA PHE A 139 3.17 -8.30 -7.28
C PHE A 139 4.53 -8.27 -6.58
N ARG A 140 5.64 -8.14 -7.34
CA ARG A 140 6.96 -7.87 -6.75
C ARG A 140 6.98 -6.54 -6.00
N GLU A 141 6.36 -5.50 -6.55
CA GLU A 141 6.29 -4.17 -5.91
C GLU A 141 5.38 -4.19 -4.67
N LEU A 142 4.30 -4.97 -4.66
CA LEU A 142 3.47 -5.23 -3.48
C LEU A 142 4.31 -5.81 -2.33
N ARG A 143 5.10 -6.86 -2.60
CA ARG A 143 5.99 -7.49 -1.60
C ARG A 143 6.99 -6.47 -1.04
N LYS A 144 7.61 -5.68 -1.91
CA LYS A 144 8.56 -4.62 -1.53
C LYS A 144 7.92 -3.53 -0.68
N ASN A 145 6.74 -3.05 -1.08
CA ASN A 145 6.02 -2.00 -0.35
C ASN A 145 5.53 -2.50 1.01
N PHE A 146 5.08 -3.75 1.08
CA PHE A 146 4.71 -4.37 2.35
C PHE A 146 5.93 -4.53 3.26
N GLY A 147 7.07 -5.00 2.72
CA GLY A 147 8.32 -5.06 3.47
C GLY A 147 8.80 -3.70 3.98
N ASN A 148 8.65 -2.64 3.19
CA ASN A 148 8.98 -1.29 3.62
C ASN A 148 8.10 -0.80 4.77
N PHE A 149 6.81 -1.12 4.76
CA PHE A 149 5.88 -0.78 5.84
C PHE A 149 6.30 -1.41 7.19
N LEU A 150 6.87 -2.62 7.18
CA LEU A 150 7.29 -3.34 8.39
C LEU A 150 8.63 -2.87 8.96
N LYS A 151 9.42 -2.13 8.19
CA LYS A 151 10.71 -1.60 8.69
C LYS A 151 10.49 -0.59 9.82
N PRO A 152 11.37 -0.56 10.85
CA PRO A 152 11.39 0.51 11.84
C PRO A 152 11.46 1.89 11.16
N GLN A 153 10.74 2.89 11.68
CA GLN A 153 10.77 4.25 11.11
C GLN A 153 12.18 4.86 11.04
N SER A 154 13.10 4.45 11.92
CA SER A 154 14.51 4.84 11.88
C SER A 154 15.25 4.38 10.62
N GLU A 155 14.81 3.29 10.00
CA GLU A 155 15.40 2.76 8.75
C GLU A 155 14.70 3.28 7.49
N GLN A 156 13.52 3.89 7.64
CA GLN A 156 12.80 4.53 6.54
C GLN A 156 13.37 5.92 6.19
N ASN A 157 14.04 6.58 7.15
CA ASN A 157 14.52 7.96 7.03
C ASN A 157 15.97 8.08 6.48
N ILE A 158 16.71 6.98 6.33
CA ILE A 158 18.12 7.01 5.90
C ILE A 158 18.28 7.29 4.38
N ARG A 159 17.20 7.21 3.59
CA ARG A 159 17.26 7.45 2.13
C ARG A 159 17.12 8.91 1.69
N HIS A 160 16.78 9.84 2.59
CA HIS A 160 16.61 11.26 2.22
C HIS A 160 17.81 12.16 2.59
N GLU A 161 18.87 11.63 3.19
CA GLU A 161 20.03 12.40 3.65
C GLU A 161 21.36 11.80 3.15
N SER A 162 21.49 11.58 1.84
CA SER A 162 22.78 11.28 1.21
C SER A 162 22.91 11.90 -0.19
N THR A 163 22.52 13.18 -0.29
CA THR A 163 22.91 14.03 -1.41
C THR A 163 23.14 15.47 -0.95
N VAL A 164 24.06 15.64 0.01
CA VAL A 164 24.81 16.90 0.12
C VAL A 164 26.20 16.56 -0.40
N GLU A 165 26.37 16.74 -1.71
CA GLU A 165 27.69 16.77 -2.32
C GLU A 165 28.59 17.74 -1.56
N LYS A 166 29.77 17.25 -1.19
CA LYS A 166 30.89 18.07 -0.73
C LYS A 166 31.27 19.03 -1.85
N ILE A 167 30.93 20.32 -1.70
CA ILE A 167 31.57 21.37 -2.49
C ILE A 167 33.00 21.55 -1.93
N PRO A 168 34.07 21.33 -2.71
CA PRO A 168 35.42 21.59 -2.24
C PRO A 168 35.64 23.11 -2.16
N ALA A 169 36.06 23.57 -0.98
CA ALA A 169 36.47 24.94 -0.74
C ALA A 169 37.84 25.19 -1.39
N GLU A 170 37.89 25.49 -2.68
CA GLU A 170 39.10 26.07 -3.31
C GLU A 170 38.76 26.67 -4.68
N ARG A 171 38.71 28.01 -4.73
CA ARG A 171 39.01 28.92 -5.85
C ARG A 171 38.09 30.14 -5.87
N ILE A 172 38.40 31.14 -5.04
CA ILE A 172 38.42 32.54 -5.50
C ILE A 172 39.61 33.22 -4.83
N GLY A 173 40.75 33.20 -5.51
CA GLY A 173 41.89 34.06 -5.21
C GLY A 173 41.81 35.35 -6.03
N THR A 174 41.85 36.47 -5.31
CA THR A 174 42.50 37.76 -5.65
C THR A 174 42.13 38.48 -6.96
N SER A 175 41.63 39.73 -6.86
CA SER A 175 42.37 40.92 -7.36
C SER A 175 41.66 42.25 -7.02
N LEU A 176 42.39 43.11 -6.29
CA LEU A 176 42.52 44.58 -6.36
C LEU A 176 41.30 45.48 -6.70
N LEU A 177 40.87 46.41 -5.82
CA LEU A 177 41.44 47.74 -5.47
C LEU A 177 40.98 48.91 -6.40
N TYR A 178 40.76 50.09 -5.79
CA TYR A 178 40.40 51.42 -6.32
C TYR A 178 38.91 51.65 -6.67
N SER A 179 38.22 52.75 -6.31
CA SER A 179 38.57 54.08 -5.80
C SER A 179 37.29 54.70 -5.17
N MET A 180 37.35 55.41 -4.02
CA MET A 180 37.25 56.90 -3.91
C MET A 180 36.17 57.54 -4.83
N GLU A 181 35.27 58.44 -4.42
CA GLU A 181 35.25 59.40 -3.32
C GLU A 181 33.86 60.06 -3.21
N ARG A 182 33.50 60.42 -1.96
CA ARG A 182 32.77 61.62 -1.48
C ARG A 182 31.58 62.18 -2.26
N LYS A 183 30.49 62.41 -1.50
CA LYS A 183 30.00 63.77 -1.22
C LYS A 183 29.16 63.80 0.07
N SER A 184 29.72 64.44 1.09
CA SER A 184 28.99 65.02 2.23
C SER A 184 28.24 66.27 1.77
N TYR A 185 27.11 66.61 2.41
CA TYR A 185 26.83 67.91 3.07
C TYR A 185 25.31 68.17 3.26
N THR A 186 24.90 68.17 4.53
CA THR A 186 24.09 69.19 5.25
C THR A 186 22.68 69.58 4.79
N ASN A 187 21.69 69.38 5.67
CA ASN A 187 21.04 70.42 6.50
C ASN A 187 19.61 69.99 6.88
N GLY A 188 19.31 69.91 8.17
CA GLY A 188 17.93 70.18 8.65
C GLY A 188 17.72 71.70 8.77
N PRO A 189 16.68 72.19 9.47
CA PRO A 189 15.34 71.62 9.71
C PRO A 189 14.23 72.63 9.30
N SER A 190 12.96 72.21 9.28
CA SER A 190 11.86 73.15 9.57
C SER A 190 10.59 72.44 10.01
N ALA A 191 10.00 73.03 11.03
CA ALA A 191 8.88 72.58 11.83
C ALA A 191 7.54 72.63 11.09
N ASN A 192 6.61 71.77 11.52
CA ASN A 192 5.36 72.17 12.17
C ASN A 192 4.80 70.99 12.98
#